data_AF-A0A9D2QDY3-F1
#
_entry.id   AF-A0A9D2QDY3-F1
#
_cell.length_a   1.000
_cell.length_b   1.000
_cell.length_c   1.000
_cell.angle_alpha   90.00
_cell.angle_beta   90.00
_cell.angle_gamma   90.00
#
_symmetry.space_group_name_H-M   'P 1'
#
loop_
_entity.id
_entity.type
_entity.pdbx_description
1 polymer ?
#
loop_
_entity_poly.entity_id
_entity_poly.type
_entity_poly.pdbx_seq_one_letter_code
_entity_poly.pdbx_strand_id
1 'polypeptide(L)'
;MAAAVLLGPGTVSPGTVAGARAADAGLIATASSPTAVPRTHLRPVDGDVVRAADIPEDNWLPGHRGVDLDARPGSPVRASGAGTIRFAGVVAGTPVVSIDHGDALITTYEPVLAGVSQGDSVSRGQVLGRLADAATLPETARREPGLSWGARLDDNYIDPMTLLGSMRVRLWD
;
A
#
# COMPACT_ATOMS: atom_id res chain seq x y z
N MET A 1 40.68 -24.30 62.04
CA MET A 1 41.73 -25.15 61.43
C MET A 1 41.62 -24.94 59.92
N ALA A 2 42.43 -24.11 59.27
CA ALA A 2 43.81 -24.37 58.75
C ALA A 2 43.86 -25.68 57.91
N ALA A 3 44.36 -25.77 56.67
CA ALA A 3 45.41 -25.05 55.94
C ALA A 3 45.25 -25.29 54.40
N ALA A 4 45.60 -24.32 53.52
CA ALA A 4 46.84 -24.18 52.71
C ALA A 4 46.89 -25.04 51.41
N VAL A 5 46.77 -24.46 50.20
CA VAL A 5 47.76 -23.79 49.30
C VAL A 5 48.46 -24.76 48.33
N LEU A 6 48.42 -24.41 47.02
CA LEU A 6 49.44 -24.54 45.95
C LEU A 6 48.68 -24.36 44.60
N LEU A 7 49.00 -23.49 43.64
CA LEU A 7 50.28 -23.07 43.06
C LEU A 7 50.13 -21.71 42.33
N GLY A 8 51.15 -20.85 42.48
CA GLY A 8 51.98 -20.24 41.42
C GLY A 8 51.39 -19.35 40.30
N PRO A 9 52.13 -18.33 39.83
CA PRO A 9 51.56 -17.14 39.21
C PRO A 9 51.61 -17.16 37.67
N GLY A 10 50.54 -16.69 37.03
CA GLY A 10 50.51 -16.31 35.61
C GLY A 10 50.29 -14.80 35.49
N THR A 11 51.29 -14.10 34.94
CA THR A 11 51.31 -12.66 34.66
C THR A 11 50.34 -12.28 33.55
N VAL A 12 49.54 -11.23 33.77
CA VAL A 12 49.08 -10.32 32.70
C VAL A 12 48.95 -8.88 33.24
N SER A 13 49.61 -7.94 32.56
CA SER A 13 49.63 -6.50 32.86
C SER A 13 48.32 -5.80 32.46
N PRO A 14 47.85 -4.79 33.22
CA PRO A 14 46.71 -3.97 32.79
C PRO A 14 47.15 -2.64 32.12
N GLY A 15 46.49 -2.38 30.99
CA GLY A 15 45.86 -1.10 30.59
C GLY A 15 46.62 0.22 30.75
N THR A 16 46.99 0.83 29.62
CA THR A 16 47.13 2.29 29.51
C THR A 16 45.92 2.85 28.79
N VAL A 17 45.22 3.75 29.47
CA VAL A 17 44.22 4.66 28.89
C VAL A 17 44.93 5.80 28.16
N ALA A 18 44.61 6.01 26.89
CA ALA A 18 45.00 7.20 26.15
C ALA A 18 43.76 7.77 25.45
N GLY A 19 43.35 8.96 25.89
CA GLY A 19 42.25 9.70 25.29
C GLY A 19 42.60 10.20 23.91
N ALA A 20 41.62 10.16 23.01
CA ALA A 20 41.63 10.92 21.78
C ALA A 20 40.30 11.69 21.70
N ARG A 21 40.41 13.02 21.61
CA ARG A 21 39.30 13.93 21.31
C ARG A 21 38.81 13.61 19.90
N ALA A 22 37.56 13.15 19.77
CA ALA A 22 36.90 13.05 18.48
C ALA A 22 36.43 14.44 18.05
N ALA A 23 36.82 14.82 16.83
CA ALA A 23 36.40 16.03 16.17
C ALA A 23 34.89 16.03 15.91
N ASP A 24 34.29 17.20 16.08
CA ASP A 24 32.91 17.52 15.73
C ASP A 24 32.74 17.44 14.20
N ALA A 25 32.38 16.26 13.69
CA ALA A 25 31.99 16.06 12.32
C ALA A 25 30.47 16.16 12.25
N GLY A 26 29.97 17.34 11.90
CA GLY A 26 28.56 17.60 11.68
C GLY A 26 27.95 16.59 10.72
N LEU A 27 27.08 15.74 11.26
CA LEU A 27 26.22 14.86 10.46
C LEU A 27 25.21 15.76 9.74
N ILE A 28 25.51 16.07 8.48
CA ILE A 28 24.50 16.51 7.52
C ILE A 28 23.48 15.39 7.38
N ALA A 29 22.35 15.52 8.08
CA ALA A 29 21.18 14.71 7.83
C ALA A 29 20.70 15.00 6.41
N THR A 30 21.05 14.13 5.46
CA THR A 30 20.37 14.09 4.17
C THR A 30 18.92 13.71 4.44
N ALA A 31 18.04 14.70 4.42
CA ALA A 31 16.61 14.44 4.40
C ALA A 31 16.32 13.59 3.16
N SER A 32 15.86 12.35 3.36
CA SER A 32 15.29 11.55 2.28
C SER A 32 14.10 12.32 1.74
N SER A 33 14.18 12.76 0.49
CA SER A 33 13.03 13.28 -0.23
C SER A 33 11.91 12.24 -0.16
N PRO A 34 10.64 12.63 0.10
CA PRO A 34 9.55 11.68 0.02
C PRO A 34 9.58 11.05 -1.38
N THR A 35 9.59 9.72 -1.43
CA THR A 35 9.50 8.97 -2.69
C THR A 35 8.22 9.39 -3.40
N ALA A 36 8.35 10.18 -4.45
CA ALA A 36 7.20 10.58 -5.25
C ALA A 36 6.64 9.33 -5.95
N VAL A 37 5.37 9.02 -5.70
CA VAL A 37 4.72 7.86 -6.32
C VAL A 37 4.69 8.06 -7.83
N PRO A 38 5.27 7.15 -8.65
CA PRO A 38 5.24 7.28 -10.08
C PRO A 38 3.80 7.30 -10.59
N ARG A 39 3.44 8.35 -11.33
CA ARG A 39 2.10 8.51 -11.92
C ARG A 39 1.93 7.63 -13.16
N THR A 40 1.85 6.33 -12.94
CA THR A 40 1.81 5.33 -14.02
C THR A 40 0.55 4.47 -13.95
N HIS A 41 -0.38 4.73 -13.05
CA HIS A 41 -1.59 3.92 -12.92
C HIS A 41 -2.68 4.34 -13.93
N LEU A 42 -3.65 3.46 -14.13
CA LEU A 42 -4.90 3.71 -14.86
C LEU A 42 -6.08 3.66 -13.91
N ARG A 43 -7.19 4.28 -14.32
CA ARG A 43 -8.47 4.01 -13.66
C ARG A 43 -8.82 2.53 -13.86
N PRO A 44 -9.34 1.85 -12.83
CA PRO A 44 -9.74 0.44 -12.94
C PRO A 44 -11.00 0.21 -13.76
N VAL A 45 -11.83 1.24 -13.94
CA VAL A 45 -13.01 1.28 -14.81
C VAL A 45 -13.05 2.63 -15.54
N ASP A 46 -13.77 2.69 -16.66
CA ASP A 46 -13.82 3.89 -17.50
C ASP A 46 -14.75 5.00 -16.97
N GLY A 47 -15.56 4.71 -15.94
CA GLY A 47 -16.55 5.65 -15.43
C GLY A 47 -15.98 6.82 -14.64
N ASP A 48 -16.86 7.77 -14.37
CA ASP A 48 -16.56 9.00 -13.65
C ASP A 48 -16.50 8.79 -12.14
N VAL A 49 -15.83 9.69 -11.45
CA VAL A 49 -15.84 9.74 -9.99
C VAL A 49 -17.22 10.22 -9.54
N VAL A 50 -17.95 9.37 -8.82
CA VAL A 50 -19.27 9.69 -8.24
C VAL A 50 -19.18 10.05 -6.76
N ARG A 51 -18.11 9.63 -6.08
CA ARG A 51 -17.77 10.06 -4.72
C ARG A 51 -16.26 10.25 -4.61
N ALA A 52 -15.85 11.47 -4.29
CA ALA A 52 -14.44 11.81 -4.11
C ALA A 52 -13.86 11.19 -2.83
N ALA A 53 -12.54 11.12 -2.77
CA ALA A 53 -11.82 10.76 -1.56
C ALA A 53 -11.97 11.86 -0.49
N ASP A 54 -12.09 11.41 0.75
CA ASP A 54 -12.15 12.24 1.94
C ASP A 54 -11.29 11.55 2.99
N ILE A 55 -9.97 11.71 2.85
CA ILE A 55 -8.97 11.00 3.65
C ILE A 55 -8.76 11.79 4.95
N PRO A 56 -9.18 11.27 6.10
CA PRO A 56 -8.91 11.94 7.37
C PRO A 56 -7.43 11.84 7.74
N GLU A 57 -6.95 12.77 8.56
CA GLU A 57 -5.58 12.74 9.08
C GLU A 57 -5.30 11.45 9.87
N ASP A 58 -6.27 11.03 10.68
CA ASP A 58 -6.20 9.81 11.47
C ASP A 58 -7.06 8.68 10.87
N ASN A 59 -6.46 7.49 10.77
CA ASN A 59 -7.11 6.32 10.16
C ASN A 59 -8.38 5.82 10.87
N TRP A 60 -8.67 6.24 12.10
CA TRP A 60 -9.89 5.86 12.85
C TRP A 60 -11.03 6.88 12.74
N LEU A 61 -10.79 8.04 12.13
CA LEU A 61 -11.81 9.06 11.94
C LEU A 61 -12.73 8.70 10.75
N PRO A 62 -13.96 9.24 10.73
CA PRO A 62 -14.84 9.08 9.56
C PRO A 62 -14.22 9.72 8.32
N GLY A 63 -14.57 9.17 7.15
CA GLY A 63 -14.06 9.63 5.86
C GLY A 63 -14.18 8.54 4.79
N HIS A 64 -13.81 8.89 3.56
CA HIS A 64 -13.87 8.02 2.40
C HIS A 64 -12.46 7.70 1.89
N ARG A 65 -11.99 6.47 2.17
CA ARG A 65 -10.59 5.99 2.00
C ARG A 65 -10.21 5.62 0.55
N GLY A 66 -10.83 6.31 -0.40
CA GLY A 66 -10.76 6.00 -1.81
C GLY A 66 -11.76 6.84 -2.60
N VAL A 67 -12.01 6.46 -3.85
CA VAL A 67 -13.03 7.06 -4.69
C VAL A 67 -14.06 6.01 -5.09
N ASP A 68 -15.30 6.43 -5.31
CA ASP A 68 -16.29 5.61 -5.98
C ASP A 68 -16.33 6.01 -7.45
N LEU A 69 -16.21 5.01 -8.33
CA LEU A 69 -16.27 5.16 -9.77
C LEU A 69 -17.56 4.56 -10.30
N ASP A 70 -18.25 5.28 -11.18
CA ASP A 70 -19.44 4.77 -11.84
C ASP A 70 -19.09 3.54 -12.69
N ALA A 71 -19.84 2.46 -12.47
CA ALA A 71 -19.72 1.24 -13.24
C ALA A 71 -20.94 0.36 -12.98
N ARG A 72 -21.42 -0.31 -14.02
CA ARG A 72 -22.55 -1.23 -13.91
C ARG A 72 -22.10 -2.58 -13.33
N PRO A 73 -22.94 -3.28 -12.56
CA PRO A 73 -22.67 -4.66 -12.18
C PRO A 73 -22.29 -5.51 -13.40
N GLY A 74 -21.29 -6.37 -13.23
CA GLY A 74 -20.72 -7.20 -14.30
C GLY A 74 -19.64 -6.53 -15.16
N SER A 75 -19.45 -5.20 -15.05
CA SER A 75 -18.37 -4.49 -15.74
C SER A 75 -16.99 -5.07 -15.38
N PRO A 76 -16.06 -5.17 -16.35
CA PRO A 76 -14.71 -5.63 -16.07
C PRO A 76 -13.97 -4.62 -15.21
N VAL A 77 -13.33 -5.09 -14.14
CA VAL A 77 -12.47 -4.28 -13.28
C VAL A 77 -11.02 -4.61 -13.56
N ARG A 78 -10.20 -3.60 -13.84
CA ARG A 78 -8.81 -3.74 -14.28
C ARG A 78 -7.81 -3.37 -13.18
N ALA A 79 -6.65 -4.01 -13.19
CA ALA A 79 -5.52 -3.64 -12.37
C ALA A 79 -5.06 -2.21 -12.72
N SER A 80 -5.07 -1.31 -11.74
CA SER A 80 -4.63 0.08 -11.96
C SER A 80 -3.13 0.16 -12.32
N GLY A 81 -2.32 -0.72 -11.73
CA GLY A 81 -0.89 -0.89 -12.01
C GLY A 81 -0.50 -2.38 -12.04
N ALA A 82 0.73 -2.68 -12.45
CA ALA A 82 1.27 -4.04 -12.38
C ALA A 82 1.65 -4.39 -10.93
N GLY A 83 1.61 -5.66 -10.55
CA GLY A 83 1.95 -6.07 -9.19
C GLY A 83 1.57 -7.52 -8.90
N THR A 84 1.46 -7.85 -7.62
CA THR A 84 1.05 -9.17 -7.13
C THR A 84 -0.25 -9.04 -6.35
N ILE A 85 -1.19 -9.95 -6.57
CA ILE A 85 -2.44 -9.98 -5.81
C ILE A 85 -2.12 -10.26 -4.34
N ARG A 86 -2.34 -9.26 -3.49
CA ARG A 86 -2.12 -9.34 -2.04
C ARG A 86 -3.28 -10.04 -1.34
N PHE A 87 -4.49 -9.81 -1.82
CA PHE A 87 -5.71 -10.44 -1.31
C PHE A 87 -6.74 -10.59 -2.43
N ALA A 88 -7.43 -11.73 -2.44
CA ALA A 88 -8.64 -11.95 -3.24
C ALA A 88 -9.59 -12.82 -2.41
N GLY A 89 -10.70 -12.25 -1.95
CA GLY A 89 -11.60 -12.93 -1.01
C GLY A 89 -12.75 -12.05 -0.56
N VAL A 90 -13.42 -12.42 0.53
CA VAL A 90 -14.58 -11.71 1.07
C VAL A 90 -14.26 -11.10 2.44
N VAL A 91 -14.55 -9.81 2.60
CA VAL A 91 -14.39 -9.06 3.86
C VAL A 91 -15.74 -8.47 4.25
N ALA A 92 -16.26 -8.83 5.42
CA ALA A 92 -17.58 -8.40 5.90
C ALA A 92 -18.73 -8.63 4.88
N GLY A 93 -18.63 -9.65 4.02
CA GLY A 93 -19.62 -9.93 2.96
C GLY A 93 -19.34 -9.23 1.63
N THR A 94 -18.37 -8.32 1.57
CA THR A 94 -17.93 -7.61 0.36
C THR A 94 -16.81 -8.39 -0.33
N PRO A 95 -16.93 -8.76 -1.62
CA PRO A 95 -15.81 -9.28 -2.41
C PRO A 95 -14.73 -8.22 -2.64
N VAL A 96 -13.49 -8.49 -2.24
CA VAL A 96 -12.38 -7.54 -2.27
C VAL A 96 -11.20 -8.16 -3.02
N VAL A 97 -10.57 -7.36 -3.88
CA VAL A 97 -9.26 -7.64 -4.45
C VAL A 97 -8.31 -6.53 -4.01
N SER A 98 -7.07 -6.87 -3.65
CA SER A 98 -6.00 -5.88 -3.48
C SER A 98 -4.71 -6.32 -4.15
N ILE A 99 -3.96 -5.35 -4.66
CA ILE A 99 -2.69 -5.54 -5.37
C ILE A 99 -1.60 -4.84 -4.59
N ASP A 100 -0.52 -5.56 -4.31
CA ASP A 100 0.76 -4.99 -3.90
C ASP A 100 1.56 -4.63 -5.15
N HIS A 101 1.87 -3.35 -5.31
CA HIS A 101 2.60 -2.82 -6.47
C HIS A 101 4.12 -2.72 -6.23
N GLY A 102 4.61 -3.14 -5.06
CA GLY A 102 5.94 -2.77 -4.57
C GLY A 102 5.95 -1.37 -3.98
N ASP A 103 7.11 -0.95 -3.46
CA ASP A 103 7.32 0.39 -2.89
C ASP A 103 6.26 0.81 -1.85
N ALA A 104 5.78 -0.16 -1.08
CA ALA A 104 4.73 -0.02 -0.08
C ALA A 104 3.37 0.51 -0.60
N LEU A 105 3.16 0.50 -1.91
CA LEU A 105 1.91 0.91 -2.54
C LEU A 105 0.96 -0.27 -2.69
N ILE A 106 -0.22 -0.15 -2.11
CA ILE A 106 -1.31 -1.12 -2.25
C ILE A 106 -2.53 -0.42 -2.85
N THR A 107 -3.19 -1.06 -3.81
CA THR A 107 -4.53 -0.63 -4.26
C THR A 107 -5.58 -1.68 -3.95
N THR A 108 -6.80 -1.24 -3.65
CA THR A 108 -7.92 -2.10 -3.26
C THR A 108 -9.13 -1.82 -4.15
N TYR A 109 -9.85 -2.87 -4.53
CA TYR A 109 -10.98 -2.84 -5.47
C TYR A 109 -12.16 -3.60 -4.87
N GLU A 110 -13.31 -2.94 -4.71
CA GLU A 110 -14.51 -3.56 -4.15
C GLU A 110 -15.82 -2.91 -4.67
N PRO A 111 -16.92 -3.66 -4.84
CA PRO A 111 -17.01 -5.11 -4.68
C PRO A 111 -16.61 -5.86 -5.97
N VAL A 112 -15.55 -6.67 -5.95
CA VAL A 112 -15.05 -7.37 -7.16
C VAL A 112 -15.13 -8.89 -7.01
N LEU A 113 -15.92 -9.54 -7.88
CA LEU A 113 -15.88 -10.99 -8.07
C LEU A 113 -14.59 -11.34 -8.81
N ALA A 114 -13.59 -11.78 -8.04
CA ALA A 114 -12.24 -12.03 -8.52
C ALA A 114 -12.20 -13.18 -9.55
N GLY A 115 -11.49 -12.95 -10.65
CA GLY A 115 -11.01 -13.98 -11.58
C GLY A 115 -9.51 -14.28 -11.42
N VAL A 116 -8.91 -13.76 -10.35
CA VAL A 116 -7.51 -13.92 -9.96
C VAL A 116 -7.43 -14.43 -8.52
N SER A 117 -6.29 -15.01 -8.15
CA SER A 117 -6.02 -15.56 -6.81
C SER A 117 -4.89 -14.80 -6.12
N GLN A 118 -4.87 -14.87 -4.78
CA GLN A 118 -3.75 -14.35 -4.01
C GLN A 118 -2.43 -14.97 -4.48
N GLY A 119 -1.40 -14.14 -4.67
CA GLY A 119 -0.09 -14.54 -5.18
C GLY A 119 0.06 -14.44 -6.70
N ASP A 120 -1.04 -14.26 -7.45
CA ASP A 120 -0.96 -14.08 -8.90
C ASP A 120 -0.21 -12.79 -9.26
N SER A 121 0.63 -12.85 -10.27
CA SER A 121 1.20 -11.65 -10.89
C SER A 121 0.23 -11.08 -11.92
N VAL A 122 0.03 -9.76 -11.89
CA VAL A 122 -0.88 -9.06 -12.82
C VAL A 122 -0.17 -7.91 -13.52
N SER A 123 -0.48 -7.73 -14.79
CA SER A 123 -0.03 -6.58 -15.57
C SER A 123 -0.99 -5.39 -15.40
N ARG A 124 -0.46 -4.17 -15.54
CA ARG A 124 -1.29 -2.95 -15.60
C ARG A 124 -2.37 -3.10 -16.68
N GLY A 125 -3.63 -2.82 -16.33
CA GLY A 125 -4.78 -2.92 -17.24
C GLY A 125 -5.35 -4.35 -17.42
N GLN A 126 -4.71 -5.37 -16.85
CA GLN A 126 -5.23 -6.74 -16.82
C GLN A 126 -6.55 -6.79 -16.07
N VAL A 127 -7.51 -7.55 -16.58
CA VAL A 127 -8.80 -7.75 -15.90
C VAL A 127 -8.59 -8.61 -14.65
N LEU A 128 -9.00 -8.07 -13.50
CA LEU A 128 -8.96 -8.75 -12.19
C LEU A 128 -10.20 -9.59 -11.95
N GLY A 129 -11.32 -9.20 -12.55
CA GLY A 129 -12.63 -9.76 -12.27
C GLY A 129 -13.75 -8.86 -12.78
N ARG A 130 -14.93 -9.03 -12.18
CA ARG A 130 -16.13 -8.25 -12.52
C ARG A 130 -16.69 -7.55 -11.30
N LEU A 131 -17.23 -6.36 -11.49
CA LEU A 131 -17.94 -5.65 -10.45
C LEU A 131 -19.16 -6.48 -10.00
N ALA A 132 -19.30 -6.72 -8.70
CA ALA A 132 -20.44 -7.43 -8.15
C ALA A 132 -21.69 -6.54 -8.17
N ASP A 133 -22.87 -7.16 -8.20
CA ASP A 133 -24.11 -6.44 -7.94
C ASP A 133 -24.30 -6.31 -6.42
N ALA A 134 -24.11 -5.10 -5.88
CA ALA A 134 -24.26 -4.81 -4.46
C ALA A 134 -25.64 -5.23 -3.90
N ALA A 135 -26.70 -5.18 -4.71
CA ALA A 135 -28.05 -5.59 -4.30
C ALA A 135 -28.17 -7.10 -4.04
N THR A 136 -27.24 -7.90 -4.55
CA THR A 136 -27.22 -9.36 -4.38
C THR A 136 -26.32 -9.84 -3.25
N LEU A 137 -25.51 -8.94 -2.67
CA LEU A 137 -24.57 -9.27 -1.60
C LEU A 137 -25.28 -9.30 -0.22
N PRO A 138 -24.74 -10.03 0.77
CA PRO A 138 -25.28 -10.06 2.13
C PRO A 138 -25.46 -8.67 2.75
N GLU A 139 -26.41 -8.52 3.70
CA GLU A 139 -26.73 -7.25 4.39
C GLU A 139 -25.50 -6.52 4.94
N THR A 140 -24.49 -7.28 5.37
CA THR A 140 -23.25 -6.75 5.95
C THR A 140 -22.31 -6.14 4.91
N ALA A 141 -22.51 -6.41 3.62
CA ALA A 141 -21.64 -5.93 2.56
C ALA A 141 -21.88 -4.46 2.25
N ARG A 142 -20.91 -3.85 1.56
CA ARG A 142 -21.01 -2.50 1.00
C ARG A 142 -22.29 -2.34 0.16
N ARG A 143 -22.91 -1.16 0.21
CA ARG A 143 -24.19 -0.86 -0.47
C ARG A 143 -24.13 0.26 -1.50
N GLU A 144 -23.06 1.04 -1.49
CA GLU A 144 -22.85 2.11 -2.45
C GLU A 144 -22.66 1.54 -3.87
N PRO A 145 -23.23 2.20 -4.89
CA PRO A 145 -23.14 1.75 -6.27
C PRO A 145 -21.74 1.98 -6.85
N GLY A 146 -21.42 1.22 -7.90
CA GLY A 146 -20.15 1.36 -8.61
C GLY A 146 -18.98 0.68 -7.88
N LEU A 147 -17.77 1.05 -8.28
CA LEU A 147 -16.53 0.50 -7.75
C LEU A 147 -15.91 1.47 -6.74
N SER A 148 -15.73 1.03 -5.50
CA SER A 148 -14.81 1.65 -4.55
C SER A 148 -13.38 1.23 -4.92
N TRP A 149 -12.56 2.23 -5.22
CA TRP A 149 -11.14 2.08 -5.48
C TRP A 149 -10.36 2.86 -4.43
N GLY A 150 -9.52 2.17 -3.66
CA GLY A 150 -8.69 2.76 -2.61
C GLY A 150 -7.20 2.58 -2.88
N ALA A 151 -6.38 3.41 -2.25
CA ALA A 151 -4.94 3.29 -2.26
C ALA A 151 -4.33 3.56 -0.87
N ARG A 152 -3.26 2.83 -0.56
CA ARG A 152 -2.47 2.99 0.65
C ARG A 152 -0.99 3.04 0.27
N LEU A 153 -0.28 4.03 0.78
CA LEU A 153 1.18 4.11 0.70
C LEU A 153 1.71 3.99 2.13
N ASP A 154 2.62 3.03 2.34
CA ASP A 154 3.01 2.60 3.69
C ASP A 154 1.75 2.18 4.49
N ASP A 155 1.43 2.92 5.55
CA ASP A 155 0.24 2.71 6.38
C ASP A 155 -0.80 3.83 6.26
N ASN A 156 -0.60 4.78 5.35
CA ASN A 156 -1.48 5.93 5.15
C ASN A 156 -2.35 5.75 3.92
N TYR A 157 -3.65 5.99 4.07
CA TYR A 157 -4.51 6.11 2.90
C TYR A 157 -4.14 7.36 2.10
N ILE A 158 -4.20 7.25 0.78
CA ILE A 158 -4.00 8.36 -0.14
C ILE A 158 -5.17 8.41 -1.12
N ASP A 159 -5.43 9.58 -1.70
CA ASP A 159 -6.36 9.67 -2.82
C ASP A 159 -5.79 8.87 -4.01
N PRO A 160 -6.44 7.77 -4.45
CA PRO A 160 -5.95 6.93 -5.54
C PRO A 160 -5.88 7.67 -6.89
N MET A 161 -6.60 8.78 -7.05
CA MET A 161 -6.54 9.60 -8.26
C MET A 161 -5.15 10.24 -8.44
N THR A 162 -4.38 10.40 -7.35
CA THR A 162 -3.00 10.91 -7.40
C THR A 162 -2.03 9.97 -8.10
N LEU A 163 -2.38 8.68 -8.23
CA LEU A 163 -1.59 7.65 -8.91
C LEU A 163 -1.66 7.73 -10.44
N LEU A 164 -2.67 8.41 -10.97
CA LEU A 164 -2.93 8.45 -12.40
C LEU A 164 -1.87 9.28 -13.13
N GLY A 165 -1.37 8.74 -14.24
CA GLY A 165 -0.54 9.47 -15.18
C GLY A 165 -1.24 10.68 -15.77
N SER A 166 -0.49 11.77 -15.99
CA SER A 166 -0.97 12.91 -16.77
C SER A 166 -1.42 12.39 -18.15
N MET A 167 -2.70 12.56 -18.49
CA MET A 167 -3.18 12.31 -19.85
C MET A 167 -2.32 13.14 -20.82
N ARG A 168 -1.59 12.49 -21.74
CA ARG A 168 -1.10 13.18 -22.93
C ARG A 168 -2.31 13.48 -23.79
N VAL A 169 -2.90 14.67 -23.61
CA VAL A 169 -3.86 15.20 -24.57
C VAL A 169 -3.08 15.48 -25.85
N ARG A 170 -3.25 14.63 -26.86
CA ARG A 170 -2.89 15.00 -28.24
C ARG A 170 -4.08 15.76 -28.80
N LEU A 171 -3.94 17.08 -28.86
CA LEU A 171 -4.74 17.89 -29.77
C LEU A 171 -4.25 17.54 -31.18
N TRP A 172 -5.17 17.19 -32.07
CA TRP A 172 -4.86 17.00 -33.48
C TRP A 172 -4.93 18.37 -34.16
N ASP A 173 -3.96 18.65 -35.03
CA ASP A 173 -3.96 19.82 -35.94
C ASP A 173 -4.71 19.49 -37.24
#